data_AF-A0A7W3N2S8-F1
#
_entry.id   AF-A0A7W3N2S8-F1
#
_cell.length_a   1.000
_cell.length_b   1.000
_cell.length_c   1.000
_cell.angle_alpha   90.00
_cell.angle_beta   90.00
_cell.angle_gamma   90.00
#
_symmetry.space_group_name_H-M   'P 1'
#
loop_
_entity.id
_entity.type
_entity.pdbx_description
1 polymer ?
#
loop_
_entity_poly.entity_id
_entity_poly.type
_entity_poly.pdbx_seq_one_letter_code
_entity_poly.pdbx_strand_id
1 'polypeptide(L)'
;MNEVVIESAGTLHGQLQRGLGRAARRAAGTAGAGELVLDCIRRDPRWDPRVESRGLYYARLVVDLELPAGPIGDRLLEPGCGDEGRLAVEVLAELVRLSRREAAGLLRACAEEGELWFEAVEALIRLGDPAPAEGLDALVVARCDDRELEWLAGDPDNPVIRHWAGRRPRIAAALGRRRAGAGGGTRPRRPGGPVQGGERSGRSESELLELARRRDDDGAVAAIFELGRRRTPALLDLAEELLPQRDGRWGGALCRALREYGSAALPRARAWARAHAGCEALALCILASHGTHQDIPLLMSELEAAVERRDWGAVAGPVEGLGRLRAGEAVPLLKTIWLESAYSYLRPRVLTSLTRTAPHTAESYAVEGLWDCEDETRRVAVSAAPFTDDTRLRLHRLHSDPAEDQRVRAAASDRLMF
;
A
#
# COMPACT_ATOMS: atom_id res chain seq x y z
N MET A 1 8.41 -8.23 21.09
CA MET A 1 7.79 -7.06 20.43
C MET A 1 7.17 -6.23 21.52
N ASN A 2 7.72 -5.04 21.78
CA ASN A 2 7.04 -4.07 22.61
C ASN A 2 5.85 -3.57 21.79
N GLU A 3 4.64 -3.76 22.30
CA GLU A 3 3.44 -3.25 21.63
C GLU A 3 3.58 -1.73 21.50
N VAL A 4 3.58 -1.21 20.27
CA VAL A 4 3.68 0.23 20.03
C VAL A 4 2.41 0.88 20.55
N VAL A 5 2.55 1.63 21.64
CA VAL A 5 1.43 2.36 22.23
C VAL A 5 1.09 3.54 21.35
N ILE A 6 -0.05 3.45 20.67
CA ILE A 6 -0.60 4.57 19.90
C ILE A 6 -1.31 5.53 20.84
N GLU A 7 -0.77 6.73 20.96
CA GLU A 7 -1.31 7.84 21.74
C GLU A 7 -2.67 8.31 21.20
N SER A 8 -3.39 9.06 22.04
CA SER A 8 -4.68 9.64 21.66
C SER A 8 -4.59 10.46 20.37
N ALA A 9 -5.56 10.28 19.46
CA ALA A 9 -5.65 10.99 18.18
C ALA A 9 -5.75 12.53 18.30
N GLY A 10 -6.03 13.04 19.52
CA GLY A 10 -6.03 14.47 19.83
C GLY A 10 -4.66 15.06 20.14
N THR A 11 -3.68 14.24 20.52
CA THR A 11 -2.31 14.71 20.83
C THR A 11 -1.48 14.85 19.56
N LEU A 12 -0.44 15.71 19.60
CA LEU A 12 0.48 15.80 18.46
C LEU A 12 1.19 14.46 18.21
N HIS A 13 1.59 13.76 19.27
CA HIS A 13 2.25 12.47 19.14
C HIS A 13 1.34 11.43 18.48
N GLY A 14 0.10 11.28 18.94
CA GLY A 14 -0.86 10.35 18.34
C GLY A 14 -1.18 10.70 16.88
N GLN A 15 -1.12 11.98 16.50
CA GLN A 15 -1.32 12.41 15.12
C GLN A 15 -0.10 12.09 14.24
N LEU A 16 1.13 12.27 14.76
CA LEU A 16 2.36 11.88 14.09
C LEU A 16 2.45 10.37 13.93
N GLN A 17 2.07 9.60 14.95
CA GLN A 17 1.99 8.14 14.92
C GLN A 17 0.92 7.61 13.95
N ARG A 18 -0.02 8.43 13.48
CA ARG A 18 -0.98 8.07 12.42
C ARG A 18 -0.55 8.62 11.06
N GLY A 19 0.56 9.35 10.99
CA GLY A 19 1.03 10.00 9.77
C GLY A 19 0.07 11.08 9.24
N LEU A 20 -0.68 11.76 10.12
CA LEU A 20 -1.71 12.73 9.73
C LEU A 20 -1.10 14.04 9.24
N GLY A 21 -1.62 14.57 8.14
CA GLY A 21 -1.12 15.83 7.57
C GLY A 21 -1.33 17.04 8.50
N ARG A 22 -2.38 17.04 9.34
CA ARG A 22 -2.55 18.06 10.39
C ARG A 22 -1.41 18.06 11.41
N ALA A 23 -0.83 16.90 11.71
CA ALA A 23 0.33 16.78 12.60
C ALA A 23 1.55 17.45 11.98
N ALA A 24 1.76 17.22 10.68
CA ALA A 24 2.89 17.83 9.97
C ALA A 24 2.80 19.36 9.94
N ARG A 25 1.61 19.91 9.69
CA ARG A 25 1.38 21.37 9.76
C ARG A 25 1.60 21.92 11.17
N ARG A 26 1.17 21.19 12.20
CA ARG A 26 1.28 21.61 13.61
C ARG A 26 2.71 21.49 14.15
N ALA A 27 3.48 20.50 13.69
CA ALA A 27 4.82 20.22 14.19
C ALA A 27 5.77 21.42 14.07
N ALA A 28 5.72 22.14 12.95
CA ALA A 28 6.57 23.31 12.69
C ALA A 28 6.44 24.42 13.74
N GLY A 29 5.28 24.54 14.40
CA GLY A 29 5.02 25.52 15.45
C GLY A 29 5.03 24.97 16.87
N THR A 30 5.37 23.70 17.08
CA THR A 30 5.25 23.04 18.40
C THR A 30 6.63 22.67 18.95
N ALA A 31 7.00 23.26 20.09
CA ALA A 31 8.22 22.89 20.82
C ALA A 31 8.21 21.39 21.18
N GLY A 32 9.36 20.72 21.02
CA GLY A 32 9.50 19.29 21.29
C GLY A 32 8.95 18.36 20.19
N ALA A 33 8.39 18.89 19.09
CA ALA A 33 7.89 18.05 18.00
C ALA A 33 8.96 17.13 17.39
N GLY A 34 10.23 17.58 17.37
CA GLY A 34 11.35 16.79 16.87
C GLY A 34 11.57 15.48 17.63
N GLU A 35 11.44 15.49 18.96
CA GLU A 35 11.55 14.29 19.79
C GLU A 35 10.45 13.29 19.48
N LEU A 36 9.22 13.78 19.26
CA LEU A 36 8.07 12.94 18.88
C LEU A 36 8.26 12.32 17.49
N VAL A 37 8.84 13.06 16.54
CA VAL A 37 9.16 12.53 15.21
C VAL A 37 10.20 11.43 15.30
N LEU A 38 11.28 11.63 16.05
CA LEU A 38 12.32 10.62 16.23
C LEU A 38 11.79 9.38 16.98
N ASP A 39 10.91 9.54 17.96
CA ASP A 39 10.26 8.40 18.63
C ASP A 39 9.39 7.58 17.66
N CYS A 40 8.61 8.26 16.78
CA CYS A 40 7.85 7.57 15.73
C CYS A 40 8.76 6.79 14.79
N ILE A 41 9.88 7.37 14.33
CA ILE A 41 10.83 6.67 13.46
C ILE A 41 11.45 5.45 14.18
N ARG A 42 11.75 5.60 15.48
CA ARG A 42 12.40 4.57 16.29
C ARG A 42 11.50 3.36 16.57
N ARG A 43 10.20 3.60 16.80
CA ARG A 43 9.24 2.58 17.22
C ARG A 43 8.38 2.02 16.10
N ASP A 44 8.40 2.64 14.93
CA ASP A 44 7.56 2.29 13.78
C ASP A 44 6.07 2.11 14.12
N PRO A 45 5.27 3.19 14.17
CA PRO A 45 3.86 3.12 14.54
C PRO A 45 2.94 2.62 13.43
N ARG A 46 3.49 1.99 12.37
CA ARG A 46 2.68 1.40 11.30
C ARG A 46 1.87 0.23 11.84
N TRP A 47 0.60 0.24 11.50
CA TRP A 47 -0.32 -0.88 11.68
C TRP A 47 0.05 -2.07 10.77
N ASP A 48 0.31 -1.79 9.49
CA ASP A 48 0.78 -2.77 8.50
C ASP A 48 1.92 -2.16 7.66
N PRO A 49 3.18 -2.44 8.04
CA PRO A 49 4.37 -1.96 7.33
C PRO A 49 4.43 -2.31 5.84
N ARG A 50 3.65 -3.30 5.38
CA ARG A 50 3.69 -3.74 3.97
C ARG A 50 2.91 -2.84 3.03
N VAL A 51 1.98 -2.04 3.56
CA VAL A 51 1.04 -1.25 2.74
C VAL A 51 0.97 0.22 3.14
N GLU A 52 1.50 0.60 4.31
CA GLU A 52 1.50 1.98 4.77
C GLU A 52 2.77 2.73 4.36
N SER A 53 2.58 3.91 3.78
CA SER A 53 3.68 4.75 3.27
C SER A 53 4.04 5.83 4.29
N ARG A 54 5.05 5.59 5.15
CA ARG A 54 5.45 6.58 6.18
C ARG A 54 6.87 7.13 6.06
N GLY A 55 7.75 6.48 5.29
CA GLY A 55 9.13 6.95 5.07
C GLY A 55 9.21 8.41 4.62
N LEU A 56 8.55 8.75 3.50
CA LEU A 56 8.61 10.12 2.95
C LEU A 56 7.96 11.16 3.87
N TYR A 57 6.93 10.78 4.62
CA TYR A 57 6.27 11.66 5.59
C TYR A 57 7.23 12.08 6.69
N TYR A 58 7.90 11.11 7.34
CA TYR A 58 8.86 11.43 8.39
C TYR A 58 10.14 12.06 7.84
N ALA A 59 10.60 11.68 6.64
CA ALA A 59 11.74 12.32 6.00
C ALA A 59 11.50 13.81 5.74
N ARG A 60 10.30 14.17 5.26
CA ARG A 60 9.89 15.59 5.11
C ARG A 60 9.85 16.30 6.45
N LEU A 61 9.34 15.67 7.52
CA LEU A 61 9.37 16.27 8.86
C LEU A 61 10.78 16.46 9.41
N VAL A 62 11.69 15.53 9.16
CA VAL A 62 13.11 15.66 9.53
C VAL A 62 13.73 16.86 8.81
N VAL A 63 13.41 17.08 7.54
CA VAL A 63 13.88 18.25 6.77
C VAL A 63 13.22 19.54 7.28
N ASP A 64 11.89 19.57 7.39
CA ASP A 64 11.10 20.75 7.77
C ASP A 64 11.40 21.23 9.19
N LEU A 65 11.77 20.32 10.11
CA LEU A 65 12.15 20.62 11.49
C LEU A 65 13.68 20.69 11.69
N GLU A 66 14.46 20.62 10.62
CA GLU A 66 15.93 20.68 10.62
C GLU A 66 16.60 19.67 11.57
N LEU A 67 16.03 18.46 11.69
CA LEU A 67 16.53 17.44 12.61
C LEU A 67 17.81 16.76 12.05
N PRO A 68 18.75 16.36 12.93
CA PRO A 68 19.91 15.57 12.52
C PRO A 68 19.50 14.14 12.16
N ALA A 69 20.12 13.59 11.10
CA ALA A 69 19.88 12.19 10.67
C ALA A 69 20.66 11.16 11.52
N GLY A 70 21.72 11.58 12.22
CA GLY A 70 22.60 10.72 13.03
C GLY A 70 21.84 9.78 13.97
N PRO A 71 20.92 10.28 14.82
CA PRO A 71 20.13 9.43 15.72
C PRO A 71 19.31 8.33 15.03
N ILE A 72 18.92 8.54 13.77
CA ILE A 72 18.19 7.53 12.96
C ILE A 72 19.16 6.41 12.53
N GLY A 73 20.39 6.77 12.15
CA GLY A 73 21.45 5.82 11.82
C GLY A 73 21.95 5.05 13.04
N ASP A 74 22.18 5.73 14.17
CA ASP A 74 22.62 5.11 15.41
C ASP A 74 21.64 4.01 15.85
N ARG A 75 20.33 4.26 15.73
CA ARG A 75 19.28 3.28 16.03
C ARG A 75 19.38 2.00 15.20
N LEU A 76 19.82 2.09 13.94
CA LEU A 76 19.96 0.92 13.05
C LEU A 76 21.15 0.03 13.42
N LEU A 77 22.13 0.58 14.14
CA LEU A 77 23.31 -0.14 14.62
C LEU A 77 23.14 -0.67 16.06
N GLU A 78 22.10 -0.22 16.78
CA GLU A 78 21.74 -0.78 18.08
C GLU A 78 21.28 -2.25 17.95
N PRO A 79 21.74 -3.15 18.84
CA PRO A 79 21.27 -4.54 18.87
C PRO A 79 19.75 -4.65 19.07
N GLY A 80 19.13 -5.63 18.43
CA GLY A 80 17.68 -5.82 18.52
C GLY A 80 16.90 -4.72 17.79
N CYS A 81 17.45 -4.16 16.72
CA CYS A 81 16.71 -3.24 15.87
C CYS A 81 15.58 -3.94 15.12
N GLY A 82 15.79 -5.21 14.73
CA GLY A 82 14.76 -6.10 14.21
C GLY A 82 13.87 -5.46 13.13
N ASP A 83 12.63 -5.92 13.03
CA ASP A 83 11.67 -5.39 12.02
C ASP A 83 11.25 -3.94 12.29
N GLU A 84 11.36 -3.45 13.54
CA GLU A 84 11.01 -2.08 13.94
C GLU A 84 11.94 -1.03 13.32
N GLY A 85 13.16 -1.42 12.91
CA GLY A 85 14.10 -0.52 12.23
C GLY A 85 13.80 -0.30 10.74
N ARG A 86 12.86 -1.05 10.13
CA ARG A 86 12.57 -0.94 8.68
C ARG A 86 12.14 0.47 8.29
N LEU A 87 11.35 1.14 9.13
CA LEU A 87 10.94 2.53 8.89
C LEU A 87 12.14 3.49 8.89
N ALA A 88 13.12 3.29 9.78
CA ALA A 88 14.33 4.12 9.79
C ALA A 88 15.14 3.98 8.49
N VAL A 89 15.23 2.77 7.92
CA VAL A 89 15.84 2.54 6.59
C VAL A 89 15.07 3.31 5.50
N GLU A 90 13.74 3.22 5.50
CA GLU A 90 12.90 3.96 4.54
C GLU A 90 13.08 5.48 4.66
N VAL A 91 13.12 6.00 5.89
CA VAL A 91 13.33 7.44 6.14
C VAL A 91 14.69 7.90 5.65
N LEU A 92 15.77 7.15 5.92
CA LEU A 92 17.11 7.50 5.42
C LEU A 92 17.16 7.49 3.89
N ALA A 93 16.50 6.52 3.24
CA ALA A 93 16.43 6.48 1.77
C ALA A 93 15.69 7.70 1.20
N GLU A 94 14.55 8.07 1.79
CA GLU A 94 13.79 9.24 1.38
C GLU A 94 14.55 10.55 1.68
N LEU A 95 15.35 10.62 2.75
CA LEU A 95 16.24 11.74 3.00
C LEU A 95 17.28 11.92 1.88
N VAL A 96 17.86 10.83 1.36
CA VAL A 96 18.75 10.91 0.20
C VAL A 96 18.00 11.46 -1.04
N ARG A 97 16.77 11.02 -1.29
CA ARG A 97 15.91 11.54 -2.39
C ARG A 97 15.56 13.02 -2.20
N LEU A 98 15.44 13.47 -0.96
CA LEU A 98 15.29 14.88 -0.57
C LEU A 98 16.64 15.63 -0.51
N SER A 99 17.71 15.08 -1.08
CA SER A 99 19.05 15.68 -1.19
C SER A 99 19.85 15.81 0.12
N ARG A 100 19.47 15.12 1.20
CA ARG A 100 20.26 14.98 2.44
C ARG A 100 21.28 13.85 2.28
N ARG A 101 22.37 14.14 1.59
CA ARG A 101 23.37 13.15 1.12
C ARG A 101 24.05 12.39 2.26
N GLU A 102 24.15 12.99 3.45
CA GLU A 102 24.71 12.37 4.65
C GLU A 102 23.98 11.08 5.04
N ALA A 103 22.68 10.96 4.73
CA ALA A 103 21.88 9.77 5.03
C ALA A 103 22.36 8.52 4.26
N ALA A 104 23.01 8.68 3.10
CA ALA A 104 23.56 7.56 2.35
C ALA A 104 24.69 6.86 3.10
N GLY A 105 25.50 7.62 3.86
CA GLY A 105 26.55 7.06 4.72
C GLY A 105 25.97 6.22 5.86
N LEU A 106 24.83 6.64 6.42
CA LEU A 106 24.13 5.92 7.49
C LEU A 106 23.51 4.61 6.97
N LEU A 107 22.90 4.64 5.78
CA LEU A 107 22.43 3.42 5.10
C LEU A 107 23.58 2.45 4.82
N ARG A 108 24.73 2.99 4.37
CA ARG A 108 25.91 2.17 4.11
C ARG A 108 26.42 1.50 5.40
N ALA A 109 26.54 2.23 6.50
CA ALA A 109 26.95 1.66 7.78
C ALA A 109 26.01 0.53 8.22
N CYS A 110 24.69 0.72 8.06
CA CYS A 110 23.70 -0.33 8.32
C CYS A 110 23.88 -1.54 7.39
N ALA A 111 24.17 -1.33 6.09
CA ALA A 111 24.44 -2.41 5.13
C ALA A 111 25.70 -3.23 5.48
N GLU A 112 26.71 -2.61 6.09
CA GLU A 112 27.96 -3.27 6.46
C GLU A 112 27.83 -4.02 7.80
N GLU A 113 27.26 -3.36 8.81
CA GLU A 113 27.36 -3.77 10.21
C GLU A 113 26.00 -4.05 10.90
N GLY A 114 24.89 -3.55 10.35
CA GLY A 114 23.58 -3.61 11.00
C GLY A 114 22.84 -4.95 10.82
N GLU A 115 21.83 -5.19 11.67
CA GLU A 115 20.96 -6.38 11.54
C GLU A 115 20.06 -6.30 10.30
N LEU A 116 19.63 -5.09 9.91
CA LEU A 116 18.83 -4.79 8.71
C LEU A 116 19.69 -4.55 7.46
N TRP A 117 20.82 -5.24 7.35
CA TRP A 117 21.78 -5.03 6.27
C TRP A 117 21.17 -5.26 4.88
N PHE A 118 20.26 -6.23 4.74
CA PHE A 118 19.66 -6.59 3.45
C PHE A 118 18.70 -5.49 2.99
N GLU A 119 17.85 -4.99 3.89
CA GLU A 119 16.95 -3.87 3.65
C GLU A 119 17.73 -2.58 3.31
N ALA A 120 18.85 -2.34 3.99
CA ALA A 120 19.73 -1.20 3.70
C ALA A 120 20.37 -1.31 2.30
N VAL A 121 20.83 -2.51 1.91
CA VAL A 121 21.31 -2.77 0.54
C VAL A 121 20.21 -2.56 -0.48
N GLU A 122 19.00 -3.08 -0.25
CA GLU A 122 17.86 -2.92 -1.15
C GLU A 122 17.48 -1.43 -1.29
N ALA A 123 17.51 -0.66 -0.21
CA ALA A 123 17.32 0.78 -0.23
C ALA A 123 18.38 1.50 -1.08
N LEU A 124 19.66 1.18 -0.90
CA LEU A 124 20.76 1.75 -1.69
C LEU A 124 20.65 1.42 -3.18
N ILE A 125 20.27 0.18 -3.53
CA ILE A 125 20.01 -0.22 -4.91
C ILE A 125 18.87 0.60 -5.51
N ARG A 126 17.77 0.80 -4.78
CA ARG A 126 16.61 1.58 -5.24
C ARG A 126 16.92 3.06 -5.48
N LEU A 127 17.90 3.63 -4.79
CA LEU A 127 18.36 5.00 -5.06
C LEU A 127 19.01 5.12 -6.45
N GLY A 128 19.51 4.02 -7.02
CA GLY A 128 20.02 3.97 -8.39
C GLY A 128 21.38 4.64 -8.61
N ASP A 129 22.02 5.15 -7.55
CA ASP A 129 23.38 5.70 -7.60
C ASP A 129 24.39 4.62 -7.15
N PRO A 130 25.32 4.19 -8.02
CA PRO A 130 26.36 3.23 -7.66
C PRO A 130 27.33 3.71 -6.58
N ALA A 131 27.55 5.03 -6.44
CA ALA A 131 28.57 5.59 -5.56
C ALA A 131 28.40 5.20 -4.07
N PRO A 132 27.23 5.39 -3.41
CA PRO A 132 27.05 4.97 -2.03
C PRO A 132 27.09 3.45 -1.83
N ALA A 133 26.84 2.68 -2.89
CA ALA A 133 26.80 1.23 -2.88
C ALA A 133 28.14 0.56 -3.25
N GLU A 134 29.21 1.36 -3.42
CA GLU A 134 30.52 0.87 -3.86
C GLU A 134 31.11 -0.15 -2.87
N GLY A 135 31.57 -1.31 -3.36
CA GLY A 135 32.16 -2.37 -2.54
C GLY A 135 31.15 -3.27 -1.79
N LEU A 136 29.86 -2.89 -1.72
CA LEU A 136 28.83 -3.74 -1.12
C LEU A 136 28.52 -4.98 -1.97
N ASP A 137 28.92 -5.00 -3.24
CA ASP A 137 28.83 -6.15 -4.14
C ASP A 137 29.57 -7.38 -3.59
N ALA A 138 30.71 -7.18 -2.92
CA ALA A 138 31.43 -8.27 -2.25
C ALA A 138 30.64 -8.84 -1.07
N LEU A 139 30.06 -7.95 -0.25
CA LEU A 139 29.25 -8.30 0.92
C LEU A 139 27.99 -9.06 0.48
N VAL A 140 27.28 -8.56 -0.53
CA VAL A 140 26.10 -9.20 -1.12
C VAL A 140 26.44 -10.60 -1.66
N VAL A 141 27.54 -10.76 -2.41
CA VAL A 141 27.95 -12.09 -2.89
C VAL A 141 28.31 -13.04 -1.75
N ALA A 142 28.92 -12.53 -0.67
CA ALA A 142 29.32 -13.35 0.47
C ALA A 142 28.13 -13.80 1.32
N ARG A 143 27.11 -12.94 1.48
CA ARG A 143 25.97 -13.19 2.37
C ARG A 143 24.75 -13.78 1.66
N CYS A 144 24.52 -13.47 0.37
CA CYS A 144 23.31 -13.88 -0.33
C CYS A 144 23.40 -15.25 -1.03
N ASP A 145 22.28 -15.97 -0.98
CA ASP A 145 22.02 -17.10 -1.88
C ASP A 145 21.58 -16.64 -3.28
N ASP A 146 21.40 -17.60 -4.19
CA ASP A 146 21.05 -17.30 -5.58
C ASP A 146 19.63 -16.72 -5.76
N ARG A 147 18.70 -17.01 -4.85
CA ARG A 147 17.32 -16.49 -4.86
C ARG A 147 17.28 -15.05 -4.35
N GLU A 148 18.04 -14.75 -3.30
CA GLU A 148 18.20 -13.39 -2.77
C GLU A 148 18.89 -12.49 -3.79
N LEU A 149 19.91 -12.98 -4.49
CA LEU A 149 20.52 -12.25 -5.61
C LEU A 149 19.52 -11.98 -6.74
N GLU A 150 18.64 -12.93 -7.05
CA GLU A 150 17.56 -12.71 -8.01
C GLU A 150 16.53 -11.70 -7.51
N TRP A 151 16.25 -11.67 -6.20
CA TRP A 151 15.39 -10.65 -5.60
C TRP A 151 15.98 -9.25 -5.78
N LEU A 152 17.25 -9.06 -5.38
CA LEU A 152 17.96 -7.78 -5.52
C LEU A 152 18.12 -7.34 -6.99
N ALA A 153 18.27 -8.30 -7.91
CA ALA A 153 18.32 -8.05 -9.35
C ALA A 153 16.92 -7.95 -10.01
N GLY A 154 15.88 -7.62 -9.25
CA GLY A 154 14.50 -7.55 -9.72
C GLY A 154 14.26 -6.56 -10.87
N ASP A 155 15.02 -5.46 -10.91
CA ASP A 155 15.08 -4.51 -12.02
C ASP A 155 16.38 -4.72 -12.83
N PRO A 156 16.32 -5.32 -14.03
CA PRO A 156 17.49 -5.57 -14.85
C PRO A 156 18.18 -4.31 -15.39
N ASP A 157 17.50 -3.17 -15.29
CA ASP A 157 17.95 -1.88 -15.80
C ASP A 157 18.55 -0.98 -14.72
N ASN A 158 18.47 -1.40 -13.45
CA ASN A 158 19.01 -0.67 -12.31
C ASN A 158 20.53 -0.43 -12.46
N PRO A 159 21.01 0.83 -12.36
CA PRO A 159 22.42 1.15 -12.55
C PRO A 159 23.38 0.47 -11.55
N VAL A 160 22.97 0.33 -10.29
CA VAL A 160 23.77 -0.31 -9.23
C VAL A 160 23.98 -1.78 -9.56
N ILE A 161 22.90 -2.51 -9.87
CA ILE A 161 22.95 -3.92 -10.21
C ILE A 161 23.77 -4.17 -11.48
N ARG A 162 23.59 -3.35 -12.53
CA ARG A 162 24.40 -3.44 -13.75
C ARG A 162 25.87 -3.22 -13.49
N HIS A 163 26.19 -2.22 -12.66
CA HIS A 163 27.57 -1.92 -12.27
C HIS A 163 28.21 -3.08 -11.49
N TRP A 164 27.48 -3.70 -10.56
CA TRP A 164 27.94 -4.88 -9.83
C TRP A 164 28.08 -6.13 -10.70
N ALA A 165 27.14 -6.36 -11.61
CA ALA A 165 27.18 -7.50 -12.54
C ALA A 165 28.43 -7.48 -13.44
N GLY A 166 28.94 -6.30 -13.80
CA GLY A 166 30.20 -6.15 -14.53
C GLY A 166 31.43 -6.64 -13.75
N ARG A 167 31.35 -6.72 -12.42
CA ARG A 167 32.45 -7.13 -11.52
C ARG A 167 32.25 -8.51 -10.91
N ARG A 168 31.01 -8.97 -10.76
CA ARG A 168 30.65 -10.18 -10.02
C ARG A 168 29.87 -11.17 -10.89
N PRO A 169 30.48 -12.33 -11.27
CA PRO A 169 29.82 -13.34 -12.08
C PRO A 169 28.51 -13.89 -11.49
N ARG A 170 28.40 -14.03 -10.15
CA ARG A 170 27.16 -14.50 -9.49
C ARG A 170 26.00 -13.52 -9.66
N ILE A 171 26.26 -12.22 -9.56
CA ILE A 171 25.24 -11.18 -9.79
C ILE A 171 24.87 -11.13 -11.28
N ALA A 172 25.84 -11.25 -12.19
CA ALA A 172 25.59 -11.36 -13.62
C ALA A 172 24.72 -12.58 -13.97
N ALA A 173 24.93 -13.73 -13.31
CA ALA A 173 24.12 -14.92 -13.49
C ALA A 173 22.68 -14.71 -13.01
N ALA A 174 22.47 -14.13 -11.82
CA ALA A 174 21.14 -13.80 -11.30
C ALA A 174 20.38 -12.84 -12.24
N LEU A 175 21.06 -11.81 -12.73
CA LEU A 175 20.52 -10.89 -13.74
C LEU A 175 20.16 -11.60 -15.05
N GLY A 176 21.02 -12.53 -15.50
CA GLY A 176 20.76 -13.37 -16.67
C GLY A 176 19.51 -14.24 -16.51
N ARG A 177 19.32 -14.86 -15.34
CA ARG A 177 18.11 -15.64 -15.02
C ARG A 177 16.87 -14.78 -14.97
N ARG A 178 16.95 -13.57 -14.39
CA ARG A 178 15.84 -12.60 -14.41
C ARG A 178 15.48 -12.13 -15.81
N ARG A 179 16.46 -11.84 -16.67
CA ARG A 179 16.22 -11.51 -18.08
C ARG A 179 15.65 -12.68 -18.87
N ALA A 180 16.12 -13.90 -18.62
CA ALA A 180 15.56 -15.11 -19.23
C ALA A 180 14.13 -15.39 -18.75
N GLY A 181 13.80 -15.05 -17.50
CA GLY A 181 12.45 -15.12 -16.94
C GLY A 181 11.52 -13.99 -17.45
N ALA A 182 12.03 -12.77 -17.60
CA ALA A 182 11.30 -11.60 -18.08
C ALA A 182 11.10 -11.59 -19.61
N GLY A 183 12.12 -12.00 -20.38
CA GLY A 183 12.03 -12.39 -21.79
C GLY A 183 11.37 -13.76 -22.00
N GLY A 184 11.13 -14.48 -20.90
CA GLY A 184 10.45 -15.77 -20.79
C GLY A 184 8.93 -15.67 -20.69
N GLY A 185 8.34 -14.57 -21.15
CA GLY A 185 6.95 -14.57 -21.65
C GLY A 185 6.71 -15.59 -22.77
N THR A 186 7.77 -16.23 -23.26
CA THR A 186 7.71 -17.57 -23.86
C THR A 186 8.42 -18.55 -22.91
N ARG A 187 7.63 -19.30 -22.12
CA ARG A 187 8.08 -20.49 -21.37
C ARG A 187 9.03 -21.32 -22.25
N PRO A 188 10.10 -21.93 -21.70
CA PRO A 188 10.83 -22.95 -22.43
C PRO A 188 9.84 -24.03 -22.84
N ARG A 189 9.61 -24.18 -24.16
CA ARG A 189 8.87 -25.30 -24.72
C ARG A 189 9.58 -26.56 -24.24
N ARG A 190 8.96 -27.27 -23.29
CA ARG A 190 9.22 -28.70 -23.15
C ARG A 190 9.11 -29.32 -24.55
N PRO A 191 10.05 -30.17 -24.98
CA PRO A 191 9.84 -30.96 -26.18
C PRO A 191 8.61 -31.85 -25.92
N GLY A 192 7.51 -31.57 -26.63
CA GLY A 192 6.27 -32.35 -26.58
C GLY A 192 5.21 -31.84 -25.60
N GLY A 193 4.25 -31.07 -26.09
CA GLY A 193 3.01 -30.69 -25.39
C GLY A 193 2.35 -29.46 -26.04
N PRO A 194 1.08 -29.50 -26.48
CA PRO A 194 0.44 -28.39 -27.20
C PRO A 194 0.30 -27.11 -26.35
N VAL A 195 0.27 -25.98 -27.06
CA VAL A 195 0.31 -24.60 -26.54
C VAL A 195 -1.07 -24.15 -26.04
N GLN A 196 -1.30 -24.10 -24.72
CA GLN A 196 -2.60 -23.74 -24.11
C GLN A 196 -2.83 -22.22 -23.89
N GLY A 197 -2.46 -21.39 -24.86
CA GLY A 197 -2.78 -19.95 -24.86
C GLY A 197 -4.14 -19.65 -25.50
N GLY A 198 -4.44 -20.33 -26.62
CA GLY A 198 -5.75 -20.28 -27.30
C GLY A 198 -6.81 -21.19 -26.68
N GLU A 199 -6.42 -22.18 -25.86
CA GLU A 199 -7.38 -23.10 -25.22
C GLU A 199 -8.16 -22.46 -24.07
N ARG A 200 -7.70 -21.34 -23.49
CA ARG A 200 -8.28 -20.77 -22.25
C ARG A 200 -9.63 -20.09 -22.45
N SER A 201 -9.82 -19.39 -23.57
CA SER A 201 -11.13 -18.85 -23.98
C SER A 201 -12.06 -19.92 -24.55
N GLY A 202 -11.52 -21.08 -24.96
CA GLY A 202 -12.27 -22.20 -25.53
C GLY A 202 -12.77 -23.24 -24.52
N ARG A 203 -12.29 -23.20 -23.26
CA ARG A 203 -12.79 -24.08 -22.20
C ARG A 203 -14.27 -23.83 -21.92
N SER A 204 -15.03 -24.91 -21.80
CA SER A 204 -16.43 -24.87 -21.40
C SER A 204 -16.58 -24.40 -19.95
N GLU A 205 -17.77 -23.91 -19.60
CA GLU A 205 -18.09 -23.48 -18.24
C GLU A 205 -17.87 -24.61 -17.22
N SER A 206 -18.29 -25.83 -17.55
CA SER A 206 -18.14 -27.00 -16.68
C SER A 206 -16.67 -27.33 -16.40
N GLU A 207 -15.79 -27.23 -17.41
CA GLU A 207 -14.35 -27.45 -17.21
C GLU A 207 -13.73 -26.38 -16.30
N LEU A 208 -14.18 -25.13 -16.40
CA LEU A 208 -13.70 -24.05 -15.54
C LEU A 208 -14.15 -24.23 -14.09
N LEU A 209 -15.41 -24.64 -13.87
CA LEU A 209 -15.92 -24.95 -12.53
C LEU A 209 -15.14 -26.11 -11.89
N GLU A 210 -14.90 -27.18 -12.64
CA GLU A 210 -14.09 -28.31 -12.17
C GLU A 210 -12.65 -27.90 -11.85
N LEU A 211 -12.03 -27.05 -12.67
CA LEU A 211 -10.71 -26.50 -12.38
C LEU A 211 -10.71 -25.63 -11.12
N ALA A 212 -11.74 -24.81 -10.91
CA ALA A 212 -11.85 -23.95 -9.74
C ALA A 212 -12.02 -24.74 -8.42
N ARG A 213 -12.66 -25.92 -8.48
CA ARG A 213 -12.79 -26.84 -7.32
C ARG A 213 -11.50 -27.56 -6.96
N ARG A 214 -10.55 -27.69 -7.88
CA ARG A 214 -9.27 -28.37 -7.58
C ARG A 214 -8.51 -27.63 -6.48
N ARG A 215 -7.66 -28.36 -5.75
CA ARG A 215 -6.72 -27.80 -4.76
C ARG A 215 -5.44 -27.26 -5.41
N ASP A 216 -5.32 -27.30 -6.73
CA ASP A 216 -4.20 -26.68 -7.44
C ASP A 216 -4.36 -25.16 -7.43
N ASP A 217 -3.32 -24.47 -6.98
CA ASP A 217 -3.42 -23.09 -6.54
C ASP A 217 -3.49 -22.09 -7.70
N ASP A 218 -2.72 -22.30 -8.76
CA ASP A 218 -2.64 -21.35 -9.89
C ASP A 218 -3.75 -21.60 -10.92
N GLY A 219 -4.02 -22.87 -11.24
CA GLY A 219 -5.03 -23.25 -12.23
C GLY A 219 -6.45 -22.87 -11.81
N ALA A 220 -6.75 -23.01 -10.52
CA ALA A 220 -8.07 -22.72 -9.99
C ALA A 220 -8.34 -21.22 -9.85
N VAL A 221 -7.35 -20.42 -9.40
CA VAL A 221 -7.48 -18.94 -9.35
C VAL A 221 -7.69 -18.36 -10.75
N ALA A 222 -6.95 -18.86 -11.75
CA ALA A 222 -7.13 -18.46 -13.14
C ALA A 222 -8.54 -18.81 -13.66
N ALA A 223 -9.07 -19.99 -13.30
CA ALA A 223 -10.44 -20.39 -13.67
C ALA A 223 -11.51 -19.50 -13.00
N ILE A 224 -11.33 -19.13 -11.72
CA ILE A 224 -12.22 -18.20 -11.01
C ILE A 224 -12.27 -16.84 -11.71
N PHE A 225 -11.12 -16.29 -12.12
CA PHE A 225 -11.08 -15.02 -12.85
C PHE A 225 -11.72 -15.11 -14.25
N GLU A 226 -11.54 -16.24 -14.94
CA GLU A 226 -12.21 -16.50 -16.23
C GLU A 226 -13.74 -16.53 -16.08
N LEU A 227 -14.25 -17.26 -15.08
CA LEU A 227 -15.68 -17.33 -14.75
C LEU A 227 -16.24 -15.94 -14.40
N GLY A 228 -15.50 -15.15 -13.61
CA GLY A 228 -15.89 -13.78 -13.25
C GLY A 228 -16.01 -12.88 -14.48
N ARG A 229 -15.03 -12.93 -15.38
CA ARG A 229 -15.05 -12.16 -16.64
C ARG A 229 -16.20 -12.55 -17.57
N ARG A 230 -16.55 -13.84 -17.61
CA ARG A 230 -17.70 -14.35 -18.38
C ARG A 230 -19.04 -14.04 -17.72
N ARG A 231 -19.05 -13.58 -16.47
CA ARG A 231 -20.25 -13.36 -15.65
C ARG A 231 -21.10 -14.62 -15.54
N THR A 232 -20.45 -15.76 -15.37
CA THR A 232 -21.11 -17.06 -15.23
C THR A 232 -21.89 -17.14 -13.90
N PRO A 233 -23.22 -17.37 -13.91
CA PRO A 233 -24.03 -17.44 -12.68
C PRO A 233 -23.57 -18.50 -11.69
N ALA A 234 -23.05 -19.64 -12.19
CA ALA A 234 -22.51 -20.71 -11.37
C ALA A 234 -21.30 -20.30 -10.51
N LEU A 235 -20.68 -19.14 -10.77
CA LEU A 235 -19.64 -18.58 -9.91
C LEU A 235 -20.19 -18.20 -8.52
N LEU A 236 -21.47 -17.81 -8.44
CA LEU A 236 -22.12 -17.49 -7.16
C LEU A 236 -22.31 -18.76 -6.33
N ASP A 237 -22.75 -19.84 -6.96
CA ASP A 237 -22.94 -21.13 -6.28
C ASP A 237 -21.57 -21.74 -5.88
N LEU A 238 -20.55 -21.57 -6.71
CA LEU A 238 -19.17 -21.94 -6.38
C LEU A 238 -18.63 -21.14 -5.17
N ALA A 239 -18.99 -19.87 -5.04
CA ALA A 239 -18.57 -19.07 -3.90
C ALA A 239 -19.19 -19.60 -2.58
N GLU A 240 -20.48 -19.97 -2.60
CA GLU A 240 -21.15 -20.61 -1.45
C GLU A 240 -20.53 -21.96 -1.09
N GLU A 241 -20.12 -22.74 -2.10
CA GLU A 241 -19.47 -24.03 -1.90
C GLU A 241 -18.10 -23.85 -1.23
N LEU A 242 -17.28 -22.93 -1.74
CA LEU A 242 -15.86 -22.84 -1.40
C LEU A 242 -15.56 -21.97 -0.17
N LEU A 243 -16.28 -20.86 0.04
CA LEU A 243 -15.94 -19.89 1.09
C LEU A 243 -16.01 -20.46 2.51
N PRO A 244 -17.00 -21.29 2.90
CA PRO A 244 -17.04 -21.88 4.23
C PRO A 244 -15.91 -22.88 4.50
N GLN A 245 -15.22 -23.36 3.44
CA GLN A 245 -14.29 -24.49 3.50
C GLN A 245 -12.84 -24.11 3.18
N ARG A 246 -12.56 -22.86 2.77
CA ARG A 246 -11.25 -22.45 2.25
C ARG A 246 -10.77 -21.12 2.82
N ASP A 247 -9.47 -21.07 3.12
CA ASP A 247 -8.78 -19.90 3.67
C ASP A 247 -8.71 -18.68 2.72
N GLY A 248 -8.28 -17.54 3.26
CA GLY A 248 -8.44 -16.19 2.71
C GLY A 248 -7.92 -15.90 1.29
N ARG A 249 -6.98 -16.68 0.74
CA ARG A 249 -6.50 -16.46 -0.65
C ARG A 249 -7.60 -16.70 -1.70
N TRP A 250 -8.46 -17.68 -1.45
CA TRP A 250 -9.58 -18.02 -2.32
C TRP A 250 -10.70 -16.99 -2.21
N GLY A 251 -10.95 -16.51 -0.99
CA GLY A 251 -11.83 -15.38 -0.74
C GLY A 251 -11.42 -14.14 -1.52
N GLY A 252 -10.13 -13.79 -1.51
CA GLY A 252 -9.60 -12.67 -2.30
C GLY A 252 -9.82 -12.82 -3.81
N ALA A 253 -9.56 -14.00 -4.37
CA ALA A 253 -9.77 -14.30 -5.78
C ALA A 253 -11.26 -14.22 -6.17
N LEU A 254 -12.15 -14.83 -5.38
CA LEU A 254 -13.60 -14.78 -5.58
C LEU A 254 -14.15 -13.36 -5.45
N CYS A 255 -13.74 -12.61 -4.42
CA CYS A 255 -14.10 -11.20 -4.24
C CYS A 255 -13.74 -10.38 -5.48
N ARG A 256 -12.53 -10.55 -6.02
CA ARG A 256 -12.10 -9.83 -7.23
C ARG A 256 -12.86 -10.29 -8.48
N ALA A 257 -13.07 -11.59 -8.67
CA ALA A 257 -13.84 -12.10 -9.80
C ALA A 257 -15.31 -11.63 -9.79
N LEU A 258 -15.93 -11.57 -8.60
CA LEU A 258 -17.31 -11.14 -8.44
C LEU A 258 -17.48 -9.61 -8.50
N ARG A 259 -16.43 -8.83 -8.25
CA ARG A 259 -16.44 -7.39 -8.60
C ARG A 259 -16.65 -7.19 -10.10
N GLU A 260 -16.04 -8.02 -10.96
CA GLU A 260 -16.23 -7.96 -12.43
C GLU A 260 -17.62 -8.45 -12.89
N TYR A 261 -18.28 -9.27 -12.05
CA TYR A 261 -19.62 -9.79 -12.32
C TYR A 261 -20.68 -8.67 -12.40
N GLY A 262 -20.53 -7.62 -11.60
CA GLY A 262 -21.38 -6.44 -11.65
C GLY A 262 -22.68 -6.55 -10.85
N SER A 263 -23.65 -5.68 -11.16
CA SER A 263 -24.92 -5.53 -10.43
C SER A 263 -25.84 -6.76 -10.48
N ALA A 264 -25.61 -7.70 -11.41
CA ALA A 264 -26.35 -8.95 -11.47
C ALA A 264 -26.14 -9.85 -10.22
N ALA A 265 -25.07 -9.64 -9.45
CA ALA A 265 -24.81 -10.38 -8.21
C ALA A 265 -25.63 -9.85 -7.01
N LEU A 266 -26.29 -8.69 -7.12
CA LEU A 266 -26.94 -8.03 -5.98
C LEU A 266 -28.04 -8.85 -5.29
N PRO A 267 -28.97 -9.54 -6.01
CA PRO A 267 -29.98 -10.34 -5.34
C PRO A 267 -29.36 -11.41 -4.44
N ARG A 268 -28.28 -12.03 -4.90
CA ARG A 268 -27.57 -13.07 -4.14
C ARG A 268 -26.77 -12.49 -2.99
N ALA A 269 -26.05 -11.38 -3.21
CA ALA A 269 -25.31 -10.69 -2.14
C ALA A 269 -26.24 -10.26 -0.99
N ARG A 270 -27.45 -9.76 -1.30
CA ARG A 270 -28.45 -9.42 -0.28
C ARG A 270 -28.96 -10.63 0.49
N ALA A 271 -29.09 -11.78 -0.17
CA ALA A 271 -29.46 -13.03 0.51
C ALA A 271 -28.34 -13.49 1.44
N TRP A 272 -27.07 -13.47 0.98
CA TRP A 272 -25.91 -13.81 1.80
C TRP A 272 -25.75 -12.93 3.03
N ALA A 273 -25.90 -11.61 2.86
CA ALA A 273 -25.78 -10.66 3.96
C ALA A 273 -26.87 -10.83 5.03
N ARG A 274 -28.02 -11.44 4.71
CA ARG A 274 -29.06 -11.79 5.70
C ARG A 274 -28.84 -13.17 6.31
N ALA A 275 -28.39 -14.14 5.51
CA ALA A 275 -28.30 -15.53 5.90
C ALA A 275 -27.11 -15.85 6.81
N HIS A 276 -26.05 -15.03 6.80
CA HIS A 276 -24.84 -15.23 7.61
C HIS A 276 -24.25 -16.65 7.47
N ALA A 277 -24.05 -17.08 6.22
CA ALA A 277 -23.60 -18.43 5.87
C ALA A 277 -22.12 -18.51 5.45
N GLY A 278 -21.24 -17.63 5.97
CA GLY A 278 -19.82 -17.61 5.62
C GLY A 278 -19.48 -16.85 4.32
N CYS A 279 -20.45 -16.12 3.76
CA CYS A 279 -20.31 -15.30 2.56
C CYS A 279 -20.43 -13.78 2.84
N GLU A 280 -20.41 -13.37 4.11
CA GLU A 280 -20.71 -12.00 4.56
C GLU A 280 -19.70 -11.01 3.99
N ALA A 281 -18.39 -11.29 4.14
CA ALA A 281 -17.33 -10.43 3.62
C ALA A 281 -17.41 -10.24 2.10
N LEU A 282 -17.78 -11.32 1.38
CA LEU A 282 -18.00 -11.27 -0.07
C LEU A 282 -19.25 -10.47 -0.43
N ALA A 283 -20.35 -10.70 0.29
CA ALA A 283 -21.59 -9.96 0.12
C ALA A 283 -21.35 -8.45 0.29
N LEU A 284 -20.63 -8.05 1.35
CA LEU A 284 -20.26 -6.67 1.59
C LEU A 284 -19.38 -6.09 0.50
N CYS A 285 -18.42 -6.86 -0.04
CA CYS A 285 -17.64 -6.42 -1.20
C CYS A 285 -18.53 -6.11 -2.43
N ILE A 286 -19.52 -6.97 -2.71
CA ILE A 286 -20.45 -6.79 -3.83
C ILE A 286 -21.37 -5.58 -3.57
N LEU A 287 -21.95 -5.46 -2.38
CA LEU A 287 -22.84 -4.36 -2.01
C LEU A 287 -22.10 -3.01 -2.02
N ALA A 288 -20.86 -2.96 -1.52
CA ALA A 288 -20.04 -1.76 -1.60
C ALA A 288 -19.78 -1.34 -3.05
N SER A 289 -19.44 -2.30 -3.91
CA SER A 289 -19.08 -2.03 -5.31
C SER A 289 -20.29 -1.67 -6.19
N HIS A 290 -21.40 -2.40 -6.02
CA HIS A 290 -22.52 -2.41 -6.97
C HIS A 290 -23.88 -2.09 -6.36
N GLY A 291 -23.99 -2.03 -5.03
CA GLY A 291 -25.23 -1.79 -4.30
C GLY A 291 -25.95 -0.51 -4.73
N THR A 292 -27.20 -0.41 -4.33
CA THR A 292 -28.12 0.70 -4.57
C THR A 292 -28.46 1.39 -3.25
N HIS A 293 -29.28 2.44 -3.29
CA HIS A 293 -29.70 3.14 -2.07
C HIS A 293 -30.43 2.22 -1.06
N GLN A 294 -31.04 1.13 -1.54
CA GLN A 294 -31.66 0.10 -0.68
C GLN A 294 -30.64 -0.57 0.26
N ASP A 295 -29.37 -0.59 -0.11
CA ASP A 295 -28.32 -1.30 0.61
C ASP A 295 -27.60 -0.41 1.64
N ILE A 296 -27.94 0.89 1.70
CA ILE A 296 -27.35 1.85 2.64
C ILE A 296 -27.51 1.41 4.11
N PRO A 297 -28.71 1.02 4.61
CA PRO A 297 -28.87 0.67 6.02
C PRO A 297 -27.98 -0.50 6.46
N LEU A 298 -27.76 -1.47 5.56
CA LEU A 298 -26.88 -2.60 5.83
C LEU A 298 -25.41 -2.15 5.89
N LEU A 299 -24.96 -1.36 4.91
CA LEU A 299 -23.60 -0.83 4.92
C LEU A 299 -23.33 0.10 6.12
N MET A 300 -24.33 0.87 6.56
CA MET A 300 -24.25 1.69 7.78
C MET A 300 -24.10 0.83 9.03
N SER A 301 -24.95 -0.18 9.20
CA SER A 301 -24.87 -1.11 10.34
C SER A 301 -23.50 -1.79 10.44
N GLU A 302 -22.93 -2.19 9.30
CA GLU A 302 -21.60 -2.80 9.25
C GLU A 302 -20.49 -1.80 9.55
N LEU A 303 -20.59 -0.57 9.04
CA LEU A 303 -19.65 0.49 9.35
C LEU A 303 -19.64 0.83 10.84
N GLU A 304 -20.83 0.98 11.44
CA GLU A 304 -21.00 1.25 12.88
C GLU A 304 -20.37 0.15 13.72
N ALA A 305 -20.70 -1.11 13.43
CA ALA A 305 -20.19 -2.25 14.17
C ALA A 305 -18.66 -2.41 14.01
N ALA A 306 -18.12 -2.14 12.82
CA ALA A 306 -16.67 -2.16 12.59
C ALA A 306 -15.94 -1.03 13.31
N VAL A 307 -16.50 0.18 13.33
CA VAL A 307 -15.93 1.33 14.07
C VAL A 307 -15.98 1.09 15.58
N GLU A 308 -17.08 0.56 16.12
CA GLU A 308 -17.22 0.22 17.55
C GLU A 308 -16.16 -0.78 18.00
N ARG A 309 -15.92 -1.83 17.19
CA ARG A 309 -14.88 -2.83 17.45
C ARG A 309 -13.45 -2.35 17.14
N ARG A 310 -13.29 -1.16 16.56
CA ARG A 310 -12.01 -0.65 16.00
C ARG A 310 -11.38 -1.61 14.99
N ASP A 311 -12.21 -2.32 14.23
CA ASP A 311 -11.77 -3.18 13.13
C ASP A 311 -11.57 -2.34 11.87
N TRP A 312 -10.40 -1.71 11.77
CA TRP A 312 -10.04 -0.87 10.63
C TRP A 312 -9.90 -1.67 9.33
N GLY A 313 -9.73 -3.00 9.37
CA GLY A 313 -9.76 -3.82 8.16
C GLY A 313 -11.16 -3.87 7.55
N ALA A 314 -12.18 -4.04 8.40
CA ALA A 314 -13.57 -4.21 7.99
C ALA A 314 -14.23 -2.91 7.49
N VAL A 315 -13.77 -1.72 7.89
CA VAL A 315 -14.41 -0.45 7.48
C VAL A 315 -14.23 -0.11 5.99
N ALA A 316 -13.22 -0.66 5.31
CA ALA A 316 -12.86 -0.25 3.95
C ALA A 316 -14.02 -0.39 2.94
N GLY A 317 -14.68 -1.56 2.92
CA GLY A 317 -15.80 -1.84 2.04
C GLY A 317 -17.00 -0.90 2.28
N PRO A 318 -17.54 -0.85 3.50
CA PRO A 318 -18.63 0.06 3.85
C PRO A 318 -18.32 1.54 3.53
N VAL A 319 -17.12 2.04 3.85
CA VAL A 319 -16.69 3.41 3.52
C VAL A 319 -16.78 3.69 2.02
N GLU A 320 -16.22 2.81 1.18
CA GLU A 320 -16.26 2.96 -0.28
C GLU A 320 -17.70 2.92 -0.81
N GLY A 321 -18.50 1.98 -0.32
CA GLY A 321 -19.89 1.79 -0.71
C GLY A 321 -20.77 2.99 -0.37
N LEU A 322 -20.73 3.45 0.87
CA LEU A 322 -21.50 4.60 1.34
C LEU A 322 -21.07 5.90 0.63
N GLY A 323 -19.78 6.05 0.35
CA GLY A 323 -19.26 7.15 -0.46
C GLY A 323 -19.78 7.13 -1.89
N ARG A 324 -19.76 5.97 -2.56
CA ARG A 324 -20.31 5.80 -3.92
C ARG A 324 -21.81 6.08 -3.96
N LEU A 325 -22.54 5.63 -2.94
CA LEU A 325 -23.99 5.84 -2.77
C LEU A 325 -24.36 7.24 -2.28
N ARG A 326 -23.37 8.10 -1.98
CA ARG A 326 -23.56 9.46 -1.44
C ARG A 326 -24.43 9.48 -0.17
N ALA A 327 -24.26 8.49 0.70
CA ALA A 327 -24.98 8.39 1.96
C ALA A 327 -24.48 9.44 2.96
N GLY A 328 -25.20 10.56 3.07
CA GLY A 328 -24.84 11.68 3.96
C GLY A 328 -24.80 11.30 5.45
N GLU A 329 -25.59 10.32 5.87
CA GLU A 329 -25.61 9.78 7.24
C GLU A 329 -24.28 9.11 7.65
N ALA A 330 -23.43 8.72 6.70
CA ALA A 330 -22.11 8.16 6.99
C ALA A 330 -21.09 9.21 7.45
N VAL A 331 -21.35 10.51 7.21
CA VAL A 331 -20.37 11.59 7.43
C VAL A 331 -19.79 11.62 8.86
N PRO A 332 -20.57 11.47 9.95
CA PRO A 332 -20.01 11.44 11.30
C PRO A 332 -18.98 10.32 11.49
N LEU A 333 -19.28 9.11 11.00
CA LEU A 333 -18.37 7.96 11.10
C LEU A 333 -17.13 8.15 10.23
N LEU A 334 -17.28 8.70 9.02
CA LEU A 334 -16.14 9.03 8.15
C LEU A 334 -15.17 10.00 8.83
N LYS A 335 -15.69 11.00 9.54
CA LYS A 335 -14.87 11.93 10.33
C LYS A 335 -14.16 11.20 11.47
N THR A 336 -14.86 10.35 12.22
CA THR A 336 -14.26 9.53 13.29
C THR A 336 -13.12 8.65 12.75
N ILE A 337 -13.34 7.97 11.62
CA ILE A 337 -12.32 7.09 11.02
C ILE A 337 -11.10 7.90 10.57
N TRP A 338 -11.28 9.08 9.95
CA TRP A 338 -10.15 9.96 9.60
C TRP A 338 -9.31 10.34 10.82
N LEU A 339 -9.96 10.62 11.95
CA LEU A 339 -9.29 11.08 13.16
C LEU A 339 -8.59 9.93 13.91
N GLU A 340 -9.29 8.82 14.10
CA GLU A 340 -8.92 7.77 15.06
C GLU A 340 -8.15 6.61 14.45
N SER A 341 -8.35 6.31 13.16
CA SER A 341 -7.72 5.18 12.48
C SER A 341 -6.19 5.25 12.56
N ALA A 342 -5.57 4.18 13.08
CA ALA A 342 -4.13 3.97 12.98
C ALA A 342 -3.72 3.40 11.61
N TYR A 343 -4.67 2.86 10.85
CA TYR A 343 -4.43 2.25 9.56
C TYR A 343 -4.52 3.30 8.45
N SER A 344 -3.37 3.83 8.01
CA SER A 344 -3.34 4.97 7.08
C SER A 344 -3.87 4.63 5.69
N TYR A 345 -3.76 3.37 5.27
CA TYR A 345 -4.25 2.88 3.97
C TYR A 345 -5.76 3.09 3.74
N LEU A 346 -6.54 3.34 4.80
CA LEU A 346 -7.95 3.70 4.70
C LEU A 346 -8.20 5.16 4.29
N ARG A 347 -7.28 6.07 4.61
CA ARG A 347 -7.48 7.52 4.43
C ARG A 347 -7.84 7.97 3.02
N PRO A 348 -7.27 7.44 1.92
CA PRO A 348 -7.72 7.85 0.59
C PRO A 348 -9.18 7.48 0.32
N ARG A 349 -9.65 6.35 0.88
CA ARG A 349 -11.06 5.90 0.77
C ARG A 349 -11.97 6.81 1.56
N VAL A 350 -11.60 7.13 2.79
CA VAL A 350 -12.36 8.04 3.66
C VAL A 350 -12.48 9.43 3.03
N LEU A 351 -11.38 10.01 2.54
CA LEU A 351 -11.40 11.32 1.91
C LEU A 351 -12.21 11.33 0.60
N THR A 352 -12.09 10.26 -0.21
CA THR A 352 -12.92 10.09 -1.41
C THR A 352 -14.40 10.03 -1.05
N SER A 353 -14.76 9.29 -0.01
CA SER A 353 -16.14 9.17 0.45
C SER A 353 -16.67 10.48 1.02
N LEU A 354 -15.90 11.21 1.83
CA LEU A 354 -16.26 12.55 2.32
C LEU A 354 -16.51 13.53 1.17
N THR A 355 -15.65 13.52 0.14
CA THR A 355 -15.79 14.39 -1.03
C THR A 355 -17.09 14.10 -1.80
N ARG A 356 -17.61 12.88 -1.74
CA ARG A 356 -18.87 12.48 -2.40
C ARG A 356 -20.12 12.72 -1.55
N THR A 357 -20.01 12.58 -0.23
CA THR A 357 -21.15 12.66 0.70
C THR A 357 -21.36 14.06 1.27
N ALA A 358 -20.27 14.81 1.52
CA ALA A 358 -20.31 16.16 2.06
C ALA A 358 -19.12 17.00 1.55
N PRO A 359 -19.16 17.51 0.31
CA PRO A 359 -18.03 18.21 -0.32
C PRO A 359 -17.46 19.37 0.49
N HIS A 360 -18.31 20.26 1.03
CA HIS A 360 -17.87 21.39 1.84
C HIS A 360 -17.20 20.95 3.15
N THR A 361 -17.72 19.90 3.79
CA THR A 361 -17.08 19.30 4.97
C THR A 361 -15.73 18.68 4.61
N ALA A 362 -15.62 18.09 3.41
CA ALA A 362 -14.40 17.43 2.95
C ALA A 362 -13.25 18.41 2.69
N GLU A 363 -13.52 19.69 2.39
CA GLU A 363 -12.48 20.68 2.10
C GLU A 363 -11.41 20.78 3.19
N SER A 364 -11.79 20.80 4.47
CA SER A 364 -10.80 20.86 5.57
C SER A 364 -9.93 19.60 5.64
N TYR A 365 -10.53 18.43 5.39
CA TYR A 365 -9.82 17.15 5.34
C TYR A 365 -8.93 17.03 4.10
N ALA A 366 -9.33 17.62 2.98
CA ALA A 366 -8.52 17.69 1.78
C ALA A 366 -7.31 18.60 1.99
N VAL A 367 -7.45 19.75 2.66
CA VAL A 367 -6.30 20.58 3.06
C VAL A 367 -5.33 19.76 3.92
N GLU A 368 -5.81 19.09 4.98
CA GLU A 368 -4.95 18.20 5.77
C GLU A 368 -4.30 17.11 4.90
N GLY A 369 -5.06 16.54 3.97
CA GLY A 369 -4.65 15.46 3.08
C GLY A 369 -3.44 15.78 2.19
N LEU A 370 -3.16 17.06 1.90
CA LEU A 370 -1.98 17.46 1.11
C LEU A 370 -0.64 17.19 1.83
N TRP A 371 -0.66 16.99 3.16
CA TRP A 371 0.49 16.64 3.99
C TRP A 371 0.43 15.22 4.54
N ASP A 372 -0.57 14.43 4.13
CA ASP A 372 -0.79 13.07 4.61
C ASP A 372 0.40 12.15 4.27
N CYS A 373 0.58 11.05 5.03
CA CYS A 373 1.64 10.10 4.72
C CYS A 373 1.34 9.25 3.48
N GLU A 374 0.07 8.98 3.17
CA GLU A 374 -0.29 8.21 1.99
C GLU A 374 -0.30 9.07 0.72
N ASP A 375 0.37 8.59 -0.32
CA ASP A 375 0.42 9.22 -1.64
C ASP A 375 -0.97 9.33 -2.27
N GLU A 376 -1.79 8.28 -2.19
CA GLU A 376 -3.16 8.30 -2.69
C GLU A 376 -4.04 9.29 -1.93
N THR A 377 -3.83 9.49 -0.62
CA THR A 377 -4.53 10.54 0.13
C THR A 377 -4.13 11.91 -0.41
N ARG A 378 -2.83 12.16 -0.61
CA ARG A 378 -2.34 13.40 -1.22
C ARG A 378 -2.92 13.60 -2.63
N ARG A 379 -3.00 12.54 -3.45
CA ARG A 379 -3.58 12.59 -4.80
C ARG A 379 -5.06 12.97 -4.80
N VAL A 380 -5.85 12.39 -3.90
CA VAL A 380 -7.27 12.76 -3.74
C VAL A 380 -7.40 14.19 -3.22
N ALA A 381 -6.56 14.57 -2.25
CA ALA A 381 -6.51 15.90 -1.66
C ALA A 381 -6.19 17.00 -2.69
N VAL A 382 -5.25 16.77 -3.61
CA VAL A 382 -4.91 17.70 -4.71
C VAL A 382 -6.17 18.10 -5.50
N SER A 383 -7.06 17.15 -5.77
CA SER A 383 -8.28 17.40 -6.54
C SER A 383 -9.39 18.09 -5.74
N ALA A 384 -9.43 17.90 -4.42
CA ALA A 384 -10.54 18.31 -3.56
C ALA A 384 -10.24 19.55 -2.69
N ALA A 385 -8.96 19.87 -2.47
CA ALA A 385 -8.59 20.99 -1.62
C ALA A 385 -9.01 22.34 -2.24
N PRO A 386 -9.52 23.28 -1.42
CA PRO A 386 -9.80 24.63 -1.88
C PRO A 386 -8.52 25.30 -2.37
N PHE A 387 -8.62 26.11 -3.43
CA PHE A 387 -7.48 26.78 -4.03
C PHE A 387 -7.22 28.11 -3.33
N THR A 388 -6.35 28.09 -2.32
CA THR A 388 -5.90 29.24 -1.52
C THR A 388 -4.40 29.43 -1.72
N ASP A 389 -3.82 30.53 -1.21
CA ASP A 389 -2.37 30.73 -1.33
C ASP A 389 -1.55 29.64 -0.61
N ASP A 390 -2.02 29.17 0.56
CA ASP A 390 -1.36 28.09 1.31
C ASP A 390 -1.39 26.77 0.52
N THR A 391 -2.55 26.39 0.00
CA THR A 391 -2.68 25.14 -0.78
C THR A 391 -1.97 25.24 -2.11
N ARG A 392 -1.98 26.40 -2.79
CA ARG A 392 -1.22 26.63 -4.02
C ARG A 392 0.29 26.48 -3.80
N LEU A 393 0.84 27.04 -2.73
CA LEU A 393 2.25 26.84 -2.38
C LEU A 393 2.55 25.36 -2.12
N ARG A 394 1.66 24.65 -1.41
CA ARG A 394 1.82 23.22 -1.17
C ARG A 394 1.76 22.40 -2.46
N LEU A 395 0.86 22.72 -3.40
CA LEU A 395 0.77 22.07 -4.71
C LEU A 395 2.07 22.26 -5.51
N HIS A 396 2.65 23.46 -5.52
CA HIS A 396 3.96 23.69 -6.15
C HIS A 396 5.05 22.79 -5.53
N ARG A 397 5.10 22.68 -4.19
CA ARG A 397 6.05 21.80 -3.51
C ARG A 397 5.83 20.33 -3.91
N LEU A 398 4.59 19.86 -3.90
CA LEU A 398 4.27 18.48 -4.32
C LEU A 398 4.69 18.19 -5.75
N HIS A 399 4.42 19.12 -6.68
CA HIS A 399 4.81 18.99 -8.08
C HIS A 399 6.33 18.89 -8.28
N SER A 400 7.08 19.76 -7.59
CA SER A 400 8.53 19.89 -7.75
C SER A 400 9.35 18.90 -6.92
N ASP A 401 8.75 18.20 -5.95
CA ASP A 401 9.45 17.24 -5.10
C ASP A 401 9.76 15.94 -5.87
N PRO A 402 11.04 15.61 -6.13
CA PRO A 402 11.41 14.38 -6.83
C PRO A 402 11.19 13.10 -6.00
N ALA A 403 11.04 13.22 -4.69
CA ALA A 403 10.74 12.11 -3.80
C ALA A 403 9.24 11.72 -3.86
N GLU A 404 8.37 12.65 -4.26
CA GLU A 404 6.93 12.44 -4.36
C GLU A 404 6.52 11.45 -5.46
N ASP A 405 5.41 10.74 -5.24
CA ASP A 405 4.82 9.82 -6.20
C ASP A 405 4.47 10.54 -7.52
N GLN A 406 4.77 9.89 -8.65
CA GLN A 406 4.59 10.48 -9.97
C GLN A 406 3.14 10.89 -10.25
N ARG A 407 2.15 10.14 -9.74
CA ARG A 407 0.72 10.44 -9.94
C ARG A 407 0.29 11.63 -9.10
N VAL A 408 0.86 11.82 -7.91
CA VAL A 408 0.64 13.02 -7.10
C VAL A 408 1.26 14.25 -7.79
N ARG A 409 2.50 14.13 -8.29
CA ARG A 409 3.18 15.22 -9.01
C ARG A 409 2.44 15.65 -10.28
N ALA A 410 1.94 14.68 -11.04
CA ALA A 410 1.12 14.92 -12.22
C ALA A 410 -0.20 15.62 -11.86
N ALA A 411 -0.93 15.09 -10.86
CA ALA A 411 -2.17 15.71 -10.40
C ALA A 411 -1.95 17.15 -9.91
N ALA A 412 -0.86 17.41 -9.18
CA ALA A 412 -0.53 18.75 -8.69
C ALA A 412 -0.17 19.69 -9.85
N SER A 413 0.55 19.20 -10.86
CA SER A 413 0.84 19.95 -12.10
C SER A 413 -0.44 20.38 -12.80
N ASP A 414 -1.35 19.43 -13.04
CA ASP A 414 -2.63 19.68 -13.71
C ASP A 414 -3.44 20.71 -12.92
N ARG A 415 -3.47 20.57 -11.59
CA ARG A 415 -4.19 21.50 -10.70
C ARG A 415 -3.61 22.90 -10.63
N LEU A 416 -2.33 23.10 -10.98
CA LEU A 416 -1.70 24.42 -11.01
C LEU A 416 -1.91 25.13 -12.36
N MET A 417 -2.30 24.41 -13.41
CA MET A 417 -2.61 24.97 -14.72
C MET A 417 -4.06 25.49 -14.83
N PHE A 418 -4.96 25.03 -13.95
CA PHE A 418 -6.39 25.36 -13.92
C PHE A 418 -6.84 25.80 -12.53
#